data_AF-A0ABD4WLP7-F1
#
_entry.id   AF-A0ABD4WLP7-F1
#
_cell.length_a   1.000
_cell.length_b   1.000
_cell.length_c   1.000
_cell.angle_alpha   90.00
_cell.angle_beta   90.00
_cell.angle_gamma   90.00
#
_symmetry.space_group_name_H-M   'P 1'
#
loop_
_entity.id
_entity.type
_entity.pdbx_description
1 polymer ?
#
loop_
_entity_poly.entity_id
_entity_poly.type
_entity_poly.pdbx_seq_one_letter_code
_entity_poly.pdbx_strand_id
1 'polypeptide(L)'
;VNQVYAGKYGHQLQDFYARIQNAAKAVKRDTKIEIKKAQVHEIAYSPIVGLANSVHEANQQGNPFSLRDMCRLIYHIAQNQFYQLAKPTVQDYSSVYANQQKVIHNESKETKLATPKRI
;
A
#
# COMPACT_ATOMS: atom_id res chain seq x y z
N VAL A 1 6.63 15.57 13.31
CA VAL A 1 7.19 14.56 12.38
C VAL A 1 7.68 13.40 13.23
N ASN A 2 7.32 12.16 12.88
CA ASN A 2 7.65 10.99 13.69
C ASN A 2 9.18 10.75 13.67
N GLN A 3 9.86 11.03 14.79
CA GLN A 3 11.32 11.00 14.91
C GLN A 3 11.93 9.64 14.52
N VAL A 4 11.19 8.55 14.71
CA VAL A 4 11.61 7.19 14.36
C VAL A 4 11.93 7.07 12.87
N TYR A 5 11.10 7.67 12.01
CA TYR A 5 11.26 7.57 10.56
C TYR A 5 12.22 8.62 10.00
N ALA A 6 12.49 9.69 10.75
CA ALA A 6 13.51 10.67 10.40
C ALA A 6 14.91 10.04 10.43
N GLY A 7 15.20 9.19 11.42
CA GLY A 7 16.45 8.43 11.46
C GLY A 7 16.56 7.38 10.34
N LYS A 8 15.44 6.78 9.94
CA LYS A 8 15.42 5.72 8.91
C LYS A 8 15.55 6.24 7.48
N TYR A 9 14.88 7.35 7.16
CA TYR A 9 14.74 7.83 5.78
C TYR A 9 15.39 9.20 5.52
N GLY A 10 15.77 9.94 6.58
CA GLY A 10 16.45 11.23 6.45
C GLY A 10 15.75 12.18 5.48
N HIS A 11 16.50 12.67 4.49
CA HIS A 11 16.01 13.59 3.46
C HIS A 11 14.89 13.01 2.59
N GLN A 12 14.83 11.68 2.41
CA GLN A 12 13.82 11.01 1.59
C GLN A 12 12.39 11.17 2.17
N LEU A 13 12.26 11.48 3.47
CA LEU A 13 10.96 11.79 4.05
C LEU A 13 10.28 12.96 3.33
N GLN A 14 11.03 13.95 2.87
CA GLN A 14 10.46 15.09 2.17
C GLN A 14 9.83 14.65 0.84
N ASP A 15 10.51 13.77 0.09
CA ASP A 15 9.97 13.18 -1.13
C ASP A 15 8.71 12.37 -0.85
N PHE A 16 8.72 11.57 0.21
CA PHE A 16 7.58 10.77 0.65
C PHE A 16 6.36 11.64 0.99
N TYR A 17 6.56 12.72 1.75
CA TYR A 17 5.50 13.68 2.03
C TYR A 17 4.97 14.34 0.75
N ALA A 18 5.83 14.68 -0.21
CA ALA A 18 5.39 15.22 -1.49
C ALA A 18 4.52 14.22 -2.27
N ARG A 19 4.86 12.92 -2.26
CA ARG A 19 4.03 11.88 -2.89
C ARG A 19 2.67 11.72 -2.21
N ILE A 20 2.63 11.74 -0.88
CA ILE A 20 1.38 11.67 -0.11
C ILE A 20 0.48 12.89 -0.43
N GLN A 21 1.06 14.10 -0.51
CA GLN A 21 0.33 15.31 -0.90
C GLN A 21 -0.21 15.23 -2.34
N ASN A 22 0.57 14.68 -3.27
CA ASN A 22 0.12 14.48 -4.64
C ASN A 22 -1.01 13.47 -4.73
N ALA A 23 -0.97 12.40 -3.95
CA ALA A 23 -2.07 11.43 -3.85
C ALA A 23 -3.35 12.11 -3.34
N ALA A 24 -3.26 12.93 -2.30
CA ALA A 24 -4.40 13.71 -1.79
C ALA A 24 -4.99 14.63 -2.87
N LYS A 25 -4.14 15.35 -3.62
CA LYS A 25 -4.59 16.22 -4.73
C LYS A 25 -5.31 15.44 -5.82
N ALA A 26 -4.80 14.25 -6.17
CA ALA A 26 -5.43 13.38 -7.15
C ALA A 26 -6.82 12.93 -6.67
N VAL A 27 -6.92 12.40 -5.46
CA VAL A 27 -8.22 11.96 -4.90
C VAL A 27 -9.20 13.13 -4.80
N LYS A 28 -8.77 14.30 -4.34
CA LYS A 28 -9.60 15.52 -4.31
C LYS A 28 -10.15 15.85 -5.70
N ARG A 29 -9.33 15.77 -6.74
CA ARG A 29 -9.75 16.03 -8.13
C ARG A 29 -10.79 15.00 -8.59
N ASP A 30 -10.57 13.73 -8.28
CA ASP A 30 -11.40 12.63 -8.79
C ASP A 30 -12.75 12.54 -8.08
N THR A 31 -12.78 12.81 -6.78
CA THR A 31 -13.96 12.62 -5.92
C THR A 31 -14.69 13.92 -5.59
N LYS A 32 -14.08 15.07 -5.89
CA LYS A 32 -14.58 16.42 -5.56
C LYS A 32 -14.79 16.67 -4.06
N ILE A 33 -14.26 15.82 -3.17
CA ILE A 33 -14.31 16.06 -1.71
C ILE A 33 -13.25 17.08 -1.28
N GLU A 34 -13.49 17.76 -0.16
CA GLU A 34 -12.46 18.57 0.48
C GLU A 34 -11.52 17.69 1.34
N ILE A 35 -10.22 17.76 1.07
CA ILE A 35 -9.18 17.13 1.89
C ILE A 35 -8.38 18.25 2.55
N LYS A 36 -8.48 18.38 3.87
CA LYS A 36 -7.77 19.39 4.65
C LYS A 36 -6.32 19.00 4.88
N LYS A 37 -5.45 20.00 5.05
CA LYS A 37 -4.03 19.79 5.37
C LYS A 37 -3.83 18.91 6.61
N ALA A 38 -4.67 19.04 7.63
CA ALA A 38 -4.63 18.21 8.83
C ALA A 38 -4.84 16.72 8.50
N GLN A 39 -5.84 16.38 7.67
CA GLN A 39 -6.09 15.01 7.24
C GLN A 39 -4.93 14.42 6.44
N VAL A 40 -4.23 15.24 5.64
CA VAL A 40 -3.01 14.79 4.94
C VAL A 40 -1.92 14.43 5.94
N HIS A 41 -1.73 15.22 7.00
CA HIS A 41 -0.75 14.94 8.04
C HIS A 41 -1.11 13.71 8.88
N GLU A 42 -2.38 13.54 9.23
CA GLU A 42 -2.90 12.37 9.94
C GLU A 42 -2.69 11.09 9.12
N ILE A 43 -3.05 11.13 7.83
CA ILE A 43 -2.85 9.99 6.94
C ILE A 43 -1.36 9.69 6.80
N ALA A 44 -0.51 10.69 6.62
CA ALA A 44 0.89 10.50 6.21
C ALA A 44 1.68 9.50 7.07
N TYR A 45 1.34 9.34 8.34
CA TYR A 45 1.98 8.33 9.19
C TYR A 45 1.79 6.91 8.66
N SER A 46 0.57 6.53 8.28
CA SER A 46 0.23 5.16 7.91
C SER A 46 0.92 4.69 6.61
N PRO A 47 0.98 5.47 5.52
CA PRO A 47 1.75 5.13 4.33
C PRO A 47 3.24 4.97 4.60
N ILE A 48 3.82 5.78 5.50
CA ILE A 48 5.25 5.67 5.86
C ILE A 48 5.51 4.34 6.59
N VAL A 49 4.60 3.94 7.50
CA VAL A 49 4.69 2.63 8.16
C VAL A 49 4.52 1.48 7.16
N GLY A 50 3.51 1.57 6.28
CA GLY A 50 3.29 0.58 5.22
C GLY A 50 4.50 0.42 4.30
N LEU A 51 5.08 1.53 3.86
CA LEU A 51 6.34 1.53 3.09
C LEU A 51 7.47 0.86 3.87
N ALA A 52 7.59 1.15 5.17
CA ALA A 52 8.65 0.59 5.99
C ALA A 52 8.61 -0.94 6.12
N ASN A 53 7.41 -1.52 6.16
CA ASN A 53 7.21 -2.96 6.17
C ASN A 53 7.59 -3.56 4.81
N SER A 54 7.08 -2.99 3.71
CA SER A 54 7.40 -3.49 2.37
C SER A 54 8.90 -3.38 2.04
N VAL A 55 9.58 -2.30 2.47
CA VAL A 55 11.04 -2.17 2.34
C VAL A 55 11.77 -3.26 3.13
N HIS A 56 11.29 -3.58 4.34
CA HIS A 56 11.92 -4.62 5.16
C HIS A 56 11.80 -6.00 4.49
N GLU A 57 10.62 -6.36 4.00
CA GLU A 57 10.36 -7.62 3.29
C GLU A 57 11.19 -7.73 2.01
N ALA A 58 11.22 -6.66 1.20
CA ALA A 58 11.97 -6.64 -0.06
C ALA A 58 13.49 -6.80 0.17
N ASN A 59 14.01 -6.20 1.24
CA ASN A 59 15.40 -6.38 1.63
C ASN A 59 15.72 -7.81 2.06
N GLN A 60 14.83 -8.47 2.81
CA GLN A 60 14.99 -9.90 3.18
C GLN A 60 14.99 -10.83 1.98
N GLN A 61 14.26 -10.47 0.93
CA GLN A 61 14.19 -11.22 -0.34
C GLN A 61 15.36 -10.91 -1.29
N GLY A 62 16.30 -10.05 -0.90
CA GLY A 62 17.43 -9.66 -1.76
C GLY A 62 17.04 -8.74 -2.92
N ASN A 63 15.86 -8.12 -2.86
CA ASN A 63 15.35 -7.21 -3.89
C ASN A 63 15.05 -5.82 -3.30
N PRO A 64 16.07 -5.06 -2.88
CA PRO A 64 15.87 -3.76 -2.24
C PRO A 64 15.20 -2.75 -3.19
N PHE A 65 14.29 -1.94 -2.66
CA PHE A 65 13.63 -0.90 -3.46
C PHE A 65 14.57 0.25 -3.81
N SER A 66 14.45 0.76 -5.03
CA SER A 66 14.99 2.07 -5.39
C SER A 66 14.16 3.20 -4.75
N LEU A 67 14.72 4.41 -4.64
CA LEU A 67 13.96 5.59 -4.20
C LEU A 67 12.71 5.84 -5.06
N ARG A 68 12.81 5.58 -6.37
CA ARG A 68 11.69 5.70 -7.30
C ARG A 68 10.58 4.72 -6.96
N ASP A 69 10.91 3.47 -6.66
CA ASP A 69 9.94 2.45 -6.28
C ASP A 69 9.29 2.74 -4.94
N MET A 70 10.08 3.20 -3.95
CA MET A 70 9.56 3.67 -2.67
C MET A 70 8.58 4.83 -2.85
N CYS A 71 8.91 5.82 -3.69
CA CYS A 71 8.04 6.95 -4.02
C CYS A 71 6.74 6.51 -4.73
N ARG A 72 6.82 5.53 -5.63
CA ARG A 72 5.64 4.97 -6.31
C ARG A 72 4.76 4.23 -5.31
N LEU A 73 5.36 3.39 -4.46
CA LEU A 73 4.63 2.59 -3.49
C LEU A 73 3.93 3.47 -2.46
N ILE A 74 4.62 4.46 -1.88
CA ILE A 74 4.00 5.34 -0.88
C ILE A 74 2.88 6.20 -1.49
N TYR A 75 3.01 6.61 -2.75
CA TYR A 75 1.94 7.28 -3.48
C TYR A 75 0.68 6.39 -3.54
N HIS A 76 0.83 5.12 -3.95
CA HIS A 76 -0.30 4.19 -4.06
C HIS A 76 -0.93 3.87 -2.71
N ILE A 77 -0.13 3.64 -1.66
CA ILE A 77 -0.64 3.39 -0.31
C ILE A 77 -1.47 4.59 0.16
N ALA A 78 -0.92 5.81 0.03
CA ALA A 78 -1.61 7.04 0.42
C ALA A 78 -2.90 7.25 -0.41
N GLN A 79 -2.83 7.05 -1.73
CA GLN A 79 -3.98 7.22 -2.62
C GLN A 79 -5.14 6.30 -2.22
N ASN A 80 -4.86 5.03 -1.93
CA ASN A 80 -5.86 4.07 -1.48
C ASN A 80 -6.51 4.50 -0.16
N GLN A 81 -5.74 5.03 0.78
CA GLN A 81 -6.27 5.53 2.06
C GLN A 81 -7.13 6.79 1.88
N PHE A 82 -6.71 7.73 1.03
CA PHE A 82 -7.54 8.91 0.72
C PHE A 82 -8.85 8.52 0.04
N TYR A 83 -8.85 7.54 -0.87
CA TYR A 83 -10.11 7.05 -1.45
C TYR A 83 -11.00 6.38 -0.41
N GLN A 84 -10.44 5.65 0.57
CA GLN A 84 -11.25 5.10 1.67
C GLN A 84 -11.92 6.19 2.51
N LEU A 85 -11.24 7.32 2.74
CA LEU A 85 -11.87 8.49 3.38
C LEU A 85 -12.91 9.18 2.49
N ALA A 86 -12.71 9.18 1.17
CA ALA A 86 -13.58 9.85 0.22
C ALA A 86 -14.83 9.03 -0.15
N LYS A 87 -14.87 7.74 0.17
CA LYS A 87 -16.07 6.92 -0.01
C LYS A 87 -17.18 7.46 0.91
N PRO A 88 -18.36 7.81 0.38
CA PRO A 88 -19.50 8.10 1.23
C PRO A 88 -19.80 6.86 2.08
N THR A 89 -20.08 7.06 3.37
CA THR A 89 -20.55 6.05 4.33
C THR A 89 -21.99 5.63 4.02
N VAL A 90 -22.24 5.17 2.79
CA VAL A 90 -23.48 4.48 2.43
C VAL A 90 -23.08 3.25 1.62
N GLN A 91 -23.53 2.09 2.09
CA GLN A 91 -23.37 0.74 1.54
C GLN A 91 -22.05 0.01 1.84
N ASP A 92 -22.09 -0.75 2.94
CA ASP A 92 -21.98 -2.21 2.91
C ASP A 92 -20.90 -2.80 1.96
N TYR A 93 -19.66 -2.34 2.12
CA TYR A 93 -18.48 -2.93 1.45
C TYR A 93 -18.03 -4.22 2.17
N SER A 94 -18.97 -5.14 2.41
CA SER A 94 -18.61 -6.55 2.56
C SER A 94 -18.26 -7.08 1.16
N SER A 95 -17.03 -7.59 1.00
CA SER A 95 -16.57 -8.56 -0.02
C SER A 95 -15.60 -8.15 -1.13
N VAL A 96 -15.42 -6.90 -1.53
CA VAL A 96 -14.56 -6.64 -2.74
C VAL A 96 -13.05 -6.58 -2.44
N TYR A 97 -12.64 -6.27 -1.20
CA TYR A 97 -11.21 -6.24 -0.83
C TYR A 97 -10.81 -7.16 0.33
N ALA A 98 -11.77 -7.88 0.94
CA ALA A 98 -11.49 -8.86 2.00
C ALA A 98 -10.73 -10.11 1.51
N ASN A 99 -10.59 -10.29 0.20
CA ASN A 99 -9.96 -11.49 -0.37
C ASN A 99 -8.48 -11.32 -0.79
N GLN A 100 -7.86 -10.15 -0.59
CA GLN A 100 -6.43 -9.99 -0.92
C GLN A 100 -5.47 -10.51 0.17
N GLN A 101 -5.98 -10.99 1.32
CA GLN A 101 -5.17 -11.65 2.37
C GLN A 101 -5.32 -13.19 2.40
N LYS A 102 -5.97 -13.82 1.41
CA LYS A 102 -6.06 -15.28 1.28
C LYS A 102 -5.49 -15.78 -0.05
N VAL A 103 -4.23 -15.45 -0.35
CA VAL A 103 -3.47 -16.20 -1.38
C VAL A 103 -2.02 -16.42 -0.92
N ILE A 104 -1.82 -16.79 0.35
CA ILE A 104 -0.57 -17.44 0.80
C ILE A 104 -0.93 -18.48 1.85
N HIS A 105 -1.71 -19.48 1.48
CA HIS A 105 -1.69 -20.80 2.10
C HIS A 105 -2.53 -21.77 1.26
N ASN A 106 -1.93 -22.93 0.96
CA ASN A 106 -2.53 -24.12 0.38
C ASN A 106 -2.22 -24.38 -1.11
N GLU A 107 -0.94 -24.42 -1.46
CA GLU A 107 -0.46 -25.41 -2.44
C GLU A 107 0.19 -26.58 -1.68
N SER A 108 -0.66 -27.47 -1.20
CA SER A 108 -0.29 -28.84 -0.81
C SER A 108 -1.54 -29.68 -0.98
N LYS A 109 -1.87 -30.00 -2.23
CA LYS A 109 -2.78 -31.10 -2.56
C LYS A 109 -2.11 -31.96 -3.61
N GLU A 110 -1.91 -33.21 -3.22
CA GLU A 110 -1.26 -34.28 -3.95
C GLU A 110 -1.68 -34.36 -5.42
N THR A 111 -0.70 -34.26 -6.31
CA THR A 111 -0.86 -34.64 -7.71
C THR A 111 -0.91 -36.17 -7.78
N LYS A 112 -2.12 -36.75 -7.87
CA LYS A 112 -2.28 -38.17 -8.24
C LYS A 112 -1.75 -38.37 -9.67
N LEU A 113 -0.67 -39.13 -9.77
CA LEU A 113 -0.03 -39.59 -10.99
C LEU A 113 -1.03 -40.47 -11.79
N ALA A 114 -1.50 -39.98 -12.94
CA ALA A 114 -2.31 -40.78 -13.85
C ALA A 114 -1.40 -41.70 -14.68
N THR A 115 -1.55 -43.01 -14.51
CA THR A 115 -0.88 -44.05 -15.31
C THR A 115 -1.46 -44.09 -16.73
N PRO A 116 -0.66 -44.04 -17.80
CA PRO A 116 -1.17 -44.15 -19.16
C PRO A 116 -1.53 -45.60 -19.52
N LYS A 117 -2.68 -45.79 -20.18
CA LYS A 117 -3.14 -47.05 -20.77
C LYS A 117 -2.16 -47.50 -21.88
N ARG A 118 -1.69 -48.74 -21.79
CA ARG A 118 -1.03 -49.45 -22.89
C ARG A 118 -2.03 -49.69 -24.02
N ILE A 119 -1.60 -49.39 -25.25
CA ILE A 119 -2.16 -49.89 -26.51
C ILE A 119 -1.55 -51.27 -26.77
#